data_AF-A0A4Y2PD24-F1
#
_entry.id   AF-A0A4Y2PD24-F1
#
_cell.length_a   1.000
_cell.length_b   1.000
_cell.length_c   1.000
_cell.angle_alpha   90.00
_cell.angle_beta   90.00
_cell.angle_gamma   90.00
#
_symmetry.space_group_name_H-M   'P 1'
#
loop_
_entity.id
_entity.type
_entity.pdbx_description
1 polymer ?
#
loop_
_entity_poly.entity_id
_entity_poly.type
_entity_poly.pdbx_seq_one_letter_code
_entity_poly.pdbx_strand_id
1 'polypeptide(L)'
;MSIFAGAWKCDLKILAEELGETVNDSHKLKDLKKIILASKEYDEESAKEWTNTIINERKEREVIAEQKRQEVIAEQKRQEVIDEQKRQEEIAERRRQDEIQIAEQKRQLEYEERKKRMKWNLSCKKYALKQKVGL
;
A
#
# COMPACT_ATOMS: atom_id res chain seq x y z
N MET A 1 35.82 15.60 28.81
CA MET A 1 34.65 15.10 28.05
C MET A 1 35.06 13.82 27.34
N SER A 2 34.17 12.84 27.18
CA SER A 2 34.53 11.61 26.44
C SER A 2 34.40 11.86 24.93
N ILE A 3 35.48 11.69 24.17
CA ILE A 3 35.47 11.82 22.70
C ILE A 3 34.54 10.81 22.01
N PHE A 4 34.31 9.65 22.65
CA PHE A 4 33.44 8.58 22.14
C PHE A 4 31.97 8.72 22.59
N ALA A 5 31.51 9.91 22.94
CA ALA A 5 30.12 10.11 23.37
C ALA A 5 29.16 9.85 22.20
N GLY A 6 28.17 8.98 22.38
CA GLY A 6 27.23 8.60 21.32
C GLY A 6 27.74 7.57 20.31
N ALA A 7 29.02 7.20 20.37
CA ALA A 7 29.61 6.15 19.54
C ALA A 7 29.17 4.75 20.00
N TRP A 8 28.73 3.93 19.06
CA TRP A 8 28.39 2.52 19.27
C TRP A 8 29.59 1.62 19.00
N LYS A 9 29.45 0.33 19.33
CA LYS A 9 30.50 -0.67 19.10
C LYS A 9 30.93 -0.72 17.63
N CYS A 10 29.97 -0.64 16.70
CA CYS A 10 30.25 -0.65 15.26
C CYS A 10 31.06 0.58 14.83
N ASP A 11 30.72 1.77 15.35
CA ASP A 11 31.46 3.01 15.01
C ASP A 11 32.91 2.95 15.50
N LEU A 12 33.13 2.45 16.73
CA LEU A 12 34.47 2.30 17.28
C LEU A 12 35.28 1.20 16.59
N LYS A 13 34.62 0.19 16.03
CA LYS A 13 35.28 -0.83 15.22
C LYS A 13 35.81 -0.20 13.93
N ILE A 14 34.97 0.57 13.23
CA ILE A 14 35.36 1.31 12.02
C ILE A 14 36.52 2.25 12.32
N LEU A 15 36.43 3.04 13.39
CA LEU A 15 37.50 3.96 13.78
C LEU A 15 38.84 3.25 14.06
N ALA A 16 38.80 2.08 14.70
CA ALA A 16 40.02 1.31 14.95
C ALA A 16 40.62 0.74 13.66
N GLU A 17 39.79 0.27 12.73
CA GLU A 17 40.23 -0.19 11.41
C GLU A 17 40.87 0.95 10.59
N GLU A 18 40.30 2.16 10.64
CA GLU A 18 40.86 3.37 9.98
C GLU A 18 42.21 3.80 10.58
N LEU A 19 42.42 3.56 11.88
CA LEU A 19 43.71 3.77 12.56
C LEU A 19 44.72 2.62 12.32
N GLY A 20 44.40 1.68 11.42
CA GLY A 20 45.26 0.54 11.08
C GLY A 20 45.33 -0.56 12.14
N GLU A 21 44.47 -0.50 13.18
CA GLU A 21 44.45 -1.47 14.26
C GLU A 21 43.60 -2.69 13.91
N THR A 22 44.08 -3.88 14.26
CA THR A 22 43.33 -5.12 14.02
C THR A 22 42.24 -5.31 15.08
N VAL A 23 40.97 -5.22 14.69
CA VAL A 23 39.83 -5.42 15.59
C VAL A 23 38.88 -6.51 15.10
N ASN A 24 38.57 -7.46 15.97
CA ASN A 24 37.55 -8.48 15.72
C ASN A 24 36.18 -8.10 16.33
N ASP A 25 35.15 -8.87 15.99
CA ASP A 25 33.79 -8.71 16.54
C ASP A 25 33.64 -9.19 17.99
N SER A 26 34.61 -9.93 18.54
CA SER A 26 34.55 -10.41 19.93
C SER A 26 35.00 -9.35 20.94
N HIS A 27 35.78 -8.35 20.51
CA HIS A 27 36.16 -7.22 21.34
C HIS A 27 34.94 -6.49 21.91
N LYS A 28 34.99 -6.17 23.20
CA LYS A 28 33.95 -5.36 23.84
C LYS A 28 34.21 -3.89 23.54
N LEU A 29 33.19 -3.05 23.74
CA LEU A 29 33.31 -1.59 23.61
C LEU A 29 34.51 -1.04 24.41
N LYS A 30 34.76 -1.58 25.61
CA LYS A 30 35.90 -1.18 26.45
C LYS A 30 37.24 -1.56 25.83
N ASP A 31 37.33 -2.70 25.15
CA ASP A 31 38.56 -3.19 24.53
C ASP A 31 38.88 -2.35 23.29
N LEU A 32 37.87 -2.06 22.45
CA LEU A 32 38.00 -1.18 21.29
C LEU A 32 38.50 0.22 21.68
N LYS A 33 37.95 0.80 22.75
CA LYS A 33 38.42 2.10 23.28
C LYS A 33 39.89 2.05 23.69
N LYS A 34 40.34 0.95 24.30
CA LYS A 34 41.75 0.78 24.69
C LYS A 34 42.66 0.65 23.48
N ILE A 35 42.24 -0.11 22.46
CA ILE A 35 42.99 -0.29 21.21
C ILE A 35 43.18 1.07 20.52
N ILE A 36 42.09 1.83 20.33
CA ILE A 36 42.14 3.16 19.70
C ILE A 36 43.09 4.10 20.46
N LEU A 37 42.96 4.18 21.79
CA LEU A 37 43.80 5.06 22.61
C LEU A 37 45.27 4.62 22.68
N ALA A 38 45.57 3.36 22.35
CA ALA A 38 46.92 2.82 22.33
C ALA A 38 47.58 2.89 20.94
N SER A 39 46.83 3.29 19.90
CA SER A 39 47.36 3.42 18.55
C SER A 39 48.44 4.51 18.49
N LYS A 40 49.50 4.24 17.73
CA LYS A 40 50.61 5.18 17.53
C LYS A 40 50.22 6.41 16.71
N GLU A 41 49.17 6.28 15.90
CA GLU A 41 48.65 7.33 15.03
C GLU A 41 47.44 8.06 15.65
N TYR A 42 47.14 7.75 16.91
CA TYR A 42 46.04 8.37 17.62
C TYR A 42 46.32 9.86 17.90
N ASP A 43 45.52 10.71 17.24
CA ASP A 43 45.36 12.12 17.56
C ASP A 43 43.94 12.37 18.08
N GLU A 44 43.81 13.07 19.21
CA GLU A 44 42.52 13.23 19.90
C GLU A 44 41.51 14.06 19.09
N GLU A 45 42.00 15.09 18.41
CA GLU A 45 41.16 15.98 17.60
C GLU A 45 40.70 15.28 16.32
N SER A 46 41.63 14.61 15.62
CA SER A 46 41.34 13.79 14.46
C SER A 46 40.38 12.65 14.80
N ALA A 47 40.64 11.87 15.85
CA ALA A 47 39.77 10.76 16.26
C ALA A 47 38.35 11.23 16.59
N LYS A 48 38.21 12.43 17.16
CA LYS A 48 36.91 13.04 17.46
C LYS A 48 36.17 13.45 16.18
N GLU A 49 36.84 14.10 15.23
CA GLU A 49 36.23 14.45 13.93
C GLU A 49 35.79 13.20 13.18
N TRP A 50 36.66 12.20 13.08
CA TRP A 50 36.35 10.92 12.43
C TRP A 50 35.18 10.19 13.10
N THR A 51 35.15 10.14 14.43
CA THR A 51 34.03 9.54 15.18
C THR A 51 32.71 10.26 14.86
N ASN A 52 32.73 11.60 14.79
CA ASN A 52 31.54 12.37 14.47
C ASN A 52 31.05 12.10 13.04
N THR A 53 31.96 12.00 12.08
CA THR A 53 31.63 11.64 10.69
C THR A 53 30.97 10.27 10.62
N ILE A 54 31.56 9.24 11.24
CA ILE A 54 31.00 7.88 11.28
C ILE A 54 29.60 7.87 11.90
N ILE A 55 29.41 8.58 13.02
CA ILE A 55 28.11 8.68 13.68
C ILE A 55 27.09 9.38 12.79
N ASN A 56 27.48 10.48 12.11
CA ASN A 56 26.59 11.22 11.23
C ASN A 56 26.19 10.39 10.02
N GLU A 57 27.13 9.71 9.36
CA GLU A 57 26.84 8.81 8.25
C GLU A 57 25.87 7.69 8.65
N ARG A 58 26.04 7.10 9.84
CA ARG A 58 25.09 6.09 10.35
C ARG A 58 23.70 6.68 10.49
N LYS A 59 23.58 7.86 11.11
CA LYS A 59 22.30 8.54 11.30
C LYS A 59 21.63 8.87 9.97
N GLU A 60 22.39 9.35 8.99
CA GLU A 60 21.87 9.62 7.65
C GLU A 60 21.34 8.35 6.97
N ARG A 61 22.07 7.23 7.09
CA ARG A 61 21.61 5.93 6.58
C ARG A 61 20.33 5.46 7.27
N GLU A 62 20.21 5.64 8.58
CA GLU A 62 19.00 5.33 9.34
C GLU A 62 17.81 6.18 8.89
N VAL A 63 18.00 7.49 8.70
CA VAL A 63 16.97 8.41 8.20
C VAL A 63 16.52 8.00 6.79
N ILE A 64 17.44 7.71 5.88
CA ILE A 64 17.12 7.26 4.53
C ILE A 64 16.37 5.92 4.56
N ALA A 65 16.78 4.98 5.42
CA ALA A 65 16.11 3.70 5.55
C ALA A 65 14.69 3.85 6.10
N GLU A 66 14.49 4.72 7.09
CA GLU A 66 13.17 5.01 7.65
C GLU A 66 12.28 5.72 6.64
N GLN A 67 12.80 6.70 5.90
CA GLN A 67 12.07 7.38 4.83
C GLN A 67 11.61 6.38 3.77
N LYS A 68 12.49 5.47 3.32
CA LYS A 68 12.12 4.41 2.37
C LYS A 68 11.02 3.50 2.90
N ARG A 69 11.06 3.13 4.19
CA ARG A 69 9.98 2.34 4.82
C ARG A 69 8.65 3.09 4.79
N GLN A 70 8.66 4.38 5.11
CA GLN A 70 7.45 5.21 5.08
C GLN A 70 6.90 5.38 3.66
N GLU A 71 7.77 5.59 2.67
CA GLU A 71 7.37 5.65 1.26
C GLU A 71 6.72 4.35 0.79
N VAL A 72 7.28 3.18 1.14
CA VAL A 72 6.68 1.88 0.81
C VAL A 72 5.30 1.72 1.45
N ILE A 73 5.13 2.09 2.72
CA ILE A 73 3.83 2.02 3.41
C ILE A 73 2.82 2.98 2.75
N ALA A 74 3.24 4.18 2.37
CA ALA A 74 2.39 5.15 1.71
C ALA A 74 1.94 4.65 0.33
N GLU A 75 2.85 4.07 -0.44
CA GLU A 75 2.55 3.52 -1.76
C GLU A 75 1.59 2.33 -1.68
N GLN A 76 1.81 1.42 -0.73
CA GLN A 76 0.90 0.30 -0.49
C GLN A 76 -0.52 0.77 -0.18
N LYS A 77 -0.67 1.79 0.68
CA LYS A 77 -1.99 2.37 0.98
C LYS A 77 -2.65 3.00 -0.24
N ARG A 78 -1.89 3.67 -1.12
CA ARG A 78 -2.42 4.21 -2.38
C ARG A 78 -2.94 3.10 -3.28
N GLN A 79 -2.19 2.01 -3.39
CA GLN A 79 -2.59 0.87 -4.22
C GLN A 79 -3.87 0.21 -3.68
N GLU A 80 -3.97 0.01 -2.36
CA GLU A 80 -5.17 -0.54 -1.73
C GLU A 80 -6.42 0.30 -1.99
N VAL A 81 -6.31 1.64 -1.96
CA VAL A 81 -7.41 2.56 -2.29
C VAL A 81 -7.83 2.42 -3.76
N ILE A 82 -6.86 2.36 -4.68
CA ILE A 82 -7.14 2.19 -6.11
C ILE A 82 -7.86 0.86 -6.37
N ASP A 83 -7.39 -0.22 -5.76
CA ASP A 83 -7.98 -1.55 -5.94
C ASP A 83 -9.38 -1.64 -5.33
N GLU A 84 -9.62 -0.99 -4.19
CA GLU A 84 -10.94 -0.90 -3.60
C GLU A 84 -11.90 -0.08 -4.47
N GLN A 85 -11.44 1.05 -5.01
CA GLN A 85 -12.25 1.85 -5.93
C GLN A 85 -12.64 1.04 -7.18
N LYS A 86 -11.70 0.30 -7.78
CA LYS A 86 -11.99 -0.57 -8.92
C LYS A 86 -13.03 -1.65 -8.59
N ARG A 87 -12.93 -2.28 -7.41
CA ARG A 87 -13.93 -3.25 -6.95
C ARG A 87 -15.31 -2.61 -6.82
N GLN A 88 -15.40 -1.41 -6.26
CA GLN A 88 -16.67 -0.70 -6.11
C GLN A 88 -17.27 -0.32 -7.46
N GLU A 89 -16.45 0.17 -8.40
CA GLU A 89 -16.88 0.48 -9.77
C GLU A 89 -17.42 -0.76 -10.49
N GLU A 90 -16.75 -1.92 -10.35
CA GLU A 90 -17.21 -3.18 -10.94
C GLU A 90 -18.57 -3.61 -10.36
N ILE A 91 -18.74 -3.53 -9.03
CA ILE A 91 -20.02 -3.84 -8.37
C ILE A 91 -21.13 -2.90 -8.86
N ALA A 92 -20.84 -1.60 -8.96
CA ALA A 92 -21.79 -0.61 -9.44
C ALA A 92 -22.21 -0.88 -10.88
N GLU A 93 -21.26 -1.25 -11.75
CA GLU A 93 -21.54 -1.58 -13.14
C GLU A 93 -22.41 -2.83 -13.28
N ARG A 94 -22.11 -3.90 -12.52
CA ARG A 94 -22.95 -5.10 -12.49
C ARG A 94 -24.37 -4.78 -12.05
N ARG A 95 -24.55 -3.96 -11.02
CA ARG A 95 -25.90 -3.52 -10.57
C ARG A 95 -26.65 -2.77 -11.66
N ARG A 96 -25.98 -1.87 -12.40
CA ARG A 96 -26.60 -1.16 -13.54
C ARG A 96 -27.05 -2.15 -14.61
N GLN A 97 -26.24 -3.14 -14.93
CA GLN A 97 -26.59 -4.17 -15.91
C GLN A 97 -27.79 -5.01 -15.46
N ASP A 98 -27.82 -5.44 -14.20
CA ASP A 98 -28.95 -6.18 -13.64
C ASP A 98 -30.25 -5.37 -13.68
N GLU A 99 -30.18 -4.08 -13.33
CA GLU A 99 -31.33 -3.16 -13.40
C GLU A 99 -31.87 -3.04 -14.83
N ILE A 100 -30.99 -2.90 -15.83
CA ILE A 100 -31.37 -2.85 -17.24
C ILE A 100 -32.03 -4.15 -17.66
N GLN A 101 -31.45 -5.30 -17.32
CA GLN A 101 -32.01 -6.62 -17.66
C GLN A 101 -33.39 -6.82 -17.04
N ILE A 102 -33.56 -6.47 -15.76
CA ILE A 102 -34.86 -6.57 -15.07
C ILE A 102 -35.89 -5.65 -15.74
N ALA A 103 -35.50 -4.42 -16.10
CA ALA A 103 -36.39 -3.49 -16.79
C ALA A 103 -36.81 -4.00 -18.17
N GLU A 104 -35.90 -4.61 -18.93
CA GLU A 104 -36.20 -5.26 -20.20
C GLU A 104 -37.17 -6.42 -20.07
N GLN A 105 -36.93 -7.31 -19.10
CA GLN A 105 -37.83 -8.43 -18.82
C GLN A 105 -39.24 -7.94 -18.45
N LYS A 106 -39.35 -6.91 -17.61
CA LYS A 106 -40.65 -6.31 -17.26
C LYS A 106 -41.37 -5.74 -18.48
N ARG A 107 -40.67 -5.02 -19.36
CA ARG A 107 -41.26 -4.49 -20.61
C ARG A 107 -41.79 -5.60 -21.51
N GLN A 108 -41.06 -6.72 -21.63
CA GLN A 108 -41.49 -7.87 -22.41
C GLN A 108 -42.75 -8.52 -21.82
N LEU A 109 -42.79 -8.72 -20.50
CA LEU A 109 -43.97 -9.26 -19.81
C LEU A 109 -45.19 -8.36 -19.99
N GLU A 110 -45.03 -7.05 -19.80
CA GLU A 110 -46.11 -6.08 -20.02
C GLU A 110 -46.63 -6.10 -21.46
N TYR A 111 -45.73 -6.20 -22.44
CA TYR A 111 -46.09 -6.33 -23.85
C TYR A 111 -46.94 -7.58 -24.13
N GLU A 112 -46.52 -8.74 -23.60
CA GLU A 112 -47.25 -10.00 -23.76
C GLU A 112 -48.60 -9.97 -23.04
N GLU A 113 -48.70 -9.39 -21.85
CA GLU A 113 -49.97 -9.19 -21.15
C GLU A 113 -50.92 -8.28 -21.93
N ARG A 114 -50.41 -7.17 -22.48
CA ARG A 114 -51.18 -6.24 -23.30
C ARG A 114 -51.70 -6.93 -24.56
N LYS A 115 -50.88 -7.73 -25.21
CA LYS A 115 -51.26 -8.53 -26.40
C LYS A 115 -52.34 -9.56 -26.07
N LYS A 116 -52.22 -10.29 -24.95
CA LYS A 116 -53.26 -11.21 -24.46
C LYS A 116 -54.58 -10.46 -24.20
N ARG A 117 -54.52 -9.30 -23.53
CA ARG A 117 -55.69 -8.46 -23.25
C ARG A 117 -56.38 -7.97 -24.53
N MET A 118 -55.62 -7.53 -25.53
CA MET A 118 -56.16 -7.15 -26.83
C MET A 118 -56.87 -8.32 -27.52
N LYS A 119 -56.24 -9.51 -27.54
CA LYS A 119 -56.82 -10.72 -28.13
C LYS A 119 -58.12 -11.12 -27.42
N TRP A 120 -58.16 -11.06 -26.09
CA TRP A 120 -59.35 -11.30 -25.29
C TRP A 120 -60.46 -10.30 -25.61
N ASN A 121 -60.15 -9.00 -25.60
CA ASN A 121 -61.11 -7.93 -25.91
C ASN A 121 -61.71 -8.08 -27.32
N LEU A 122 -60.89 -8.44 -28.31
CA LEU A 122 -61.36 -8.73 -29.67
C LEU A 122 -62.32 -9.93 -29.69
N SER A 123 -62.00 -10.99 -28.96
CA SER A 123 -62.87 -12.17 -28.82
C SER A 123 -64.22 -11.81 -28.20
N CYS A 124 -64.22 -11.07 -27.08
CA CYS A 124 -65.45 -10.61 -26.43
C CYS A 124 -66.30 -9.72 -27.34
N LYS A 125 -65.69 -8.79 -28.07
CA LYS A 125 -66.39 -7.93 -29.05
C LYS A 125 -67.05 -8.77 -30.16
N LYS A 126 -66.35 -9.77 -30.71
CA LYS A 126 -66.91 -10.69 -31.72
C LYS A 126 -68.13 -11.45 -31.18
N TYR A 127 -68.04 -11.98 -29.96
CA TYR A 127 -69.15 -12.68 -29.33
C TYR A 127 -70.37 -11.78 -29.11
N ALA A 128 -70.15 -10.57 -28.60
CA ALA A 128 -71.22 -9.58 -28.39
C ALA A 128 -71.90 -9.16 -29.70
N LEU A 129 -71.13 -9.00 -30.80
CA LEU A 129 -71.70 -8.75 -32.12
C LEU A 129 -72.53 -9.93 -32.62
N LYS A 130 -72.03 -11.17 -32.49
CA LYS A 130 -72.78 -12.37 -32.90
C LYS A 130 -74.15 -12.45 -32.21
N GLN A 131 -74.21 -12.16 -30.91
CA GLN A 131 -75.47 -12.14 -30.15
C GLN A 131 -76.42 -11.00 -30.59
N LYS A 132 -75.90 -9.85 -31.03
CA LYS A 132 -76.72 -8.70 -31.48
C LYS A 132 -77.32 -8.88 -32.87
N VAL A 133 -76.64 -9.61 -33.77
CA VAL A 133 -77.09 -9.80 -35.16
C VAL A 133 -78.04 -11.01 -35.30
N GLY A 134 -78.30 -11.76 -34.22
CA GLY A 134 -79.34 -12.80 -34.18
C GLY A 134 -79.05 -14.00 -35.08
N LEU A 135 -77.81 -14.50 -35.10
CA LEU A 135 -77.42 -15.78 -35.69
C LEU A 135 -77.21 -16.86 -34.62
#